data_AF-A0A220W219-F1
#
_entry.id   AF-A0A220W219-F1
#
_cell.length_a   1.000
_cell.length_b   1.000
_cell.length_c   1.000
_cell.angle_alpha   90.00
_cell.angle_beta   90.00
_cell.angle_gamma   90.00
#
_symmetry.space_group_name_H-M   'P 1'
#
loop_
_entity.id
_entity.type
_entity.pdbx_description
1 polymer ?
#
loop_
_entity_poly.entity_id
_entity_poly.type
_entity_poly.pdbx_seq_one_letter_code
_entity_poly.pdbx_strand_id
1 'polypeptide(L)'
;MFDLSISEIAIIAIIAVVVIGPKELPRALATAGKWMAKGRGIMANFRTGLDAMVREAELQEMEKKWASENERIMREHPQLPDESAAEEPKMEPLDGPPVDQSAPSDTTTERPAHPPAGDAKP
;
A
#
# COMPACT_ATOMS: atom_id res chain seq x y z
N MET A 1 -24.59 -0.82 27.51
CA MET A 1 -24.62 0.33 26.58
C MET A 1 -23.66 1.36 27.15
N PHE A 2 -22.47 1.46 26.58
CA PHE A 2 -21.52 2.51 26.93
C PHE A 2 -21.79 3.65 25.97
N ASP A 3 -22.56 4.63 26.40
CA ASP A 3 -22.71 5.87 25.65
C ASP A 3 -21.41 6.66 25.80
N LEU A 4 -20.62 6.68 24.72
CA LEU A 4 -19.46 7.55 24.57
C LEU A 4 -19.92 8.93 24.09
N SER A 5 -20.89 9.53 24.80
CA SER A 5 -21.29 10.88 24.49
C SER A 5 -20.27 11.88 25.06
N ILE A 6 -20.33 13.11 24.56
CA ILE A 6 -19.46 14.19 25.02
C ILE A 6 -19.61 14.41 26.54
N SER A 7 -20.81 14.21 27.11
CA SER A 7 -21.04 14.37 28.54
C SER A 7 -20.38 13.28 29.39
N GLU A 8 -20.42 11.99 28.99
CA GLU A 8 -19.71 10.95 29.73
C GLU A 8 -18.19 11.18 29.69
N ILE A 9 -17.64 11.55 28.52
CA ILE A 9 -16.22 11.86 28.39
C ILE A 9 -15.83 13.03 29.31
N ALA A 10 -16.66 14.07 29.41
CA ALA A 10 -16.41 15.20 30.31
C ALA A 10 -16.40 14.78 31.79
N ILE A 11 -17.33 13.92 32.21
CA ILE A 11 -17.37 13.40 33.59
C ILE A 11 -16.11 12.61 33.91
N ILE A 12 -15.69 11.71 33.01
CA ILE A 12 -14.46 10.93 33.18
C ILE A 12 -13.24 11.85 33.26
N ALA A 13 -13.16 12.88 32.42
CA ALA A 13 -12.08 13.86 32.44
C ALA A 13 -12.01 14.62 33.77
N ILE A 14 -13.16 15.03 34.33
CA ILE A 14 -13.22 15.67 35.65
C ILE A 14 -12.71 14.72 36.73
N ILE A 15 -13.18 13.48 36.75
CA ILE A 15 -12.73 12.47 37.74
C ILE A 15 -11.22 12.24 37.62
N ALA A 16 -10.70 12.12 36.39
CA ALA A 16 -9.27 11.97 36.15
C ALA A 16 -8.46 13.16 36.68
N VAL A 17 -8.94 14.39 36.48
CA VAL A 17 -8.32 15.61 37.04
C VAL A 17 -8.33 15.60 38.56
N VAL A 18 -9.41 15.15 39.20
CA VAL A 18 -9.51 15.12 40.67
C VAL A 18 -8.58 14.06 41.27
N VAL A 19 -8.53 12.87 40.67
CA VAL A 19 -7.75 11.73 41.19
C VAL A 19 -6.25 11.90 40.94
N ILE A 20 -5.86 12.32 39.73
CA ILE A 20 -4.46 12.47 39.32
C ILE A 20 -3.94 13.87 39.68
N GLY A 21 -4.80 14.87 39.63
CA GLY A 21 -4.45 16.28 39.79
C GLY A 21 -4.34 17.01 38.45
N PRO A 22 -4.78 18.28 38.36
CA PRO A 22 -4.82 19.05 37.11
C PRO A 22 -3.44 19.32 36.51
N LYS A 23 -2.39 19.38 37.35
CA LYS A 23 -1.00 19.60 36.90
C LYS A 23 -0.31 18.32 36.46
N GLU A 24 -0.74 17.16 36.99
CA GLU A 24 -0.12 15.86 36.69
C GLU A 24 -0.76 15.18 35.48
N LEU A 25 -2.07 15.39 35.24
CA LEU A 25 -2.76 14.86 34.07
C LEU A 25 -2.06 15.16 32.74
N PRO A 26 -1.65 16.40 32.41
CA PRO A 26 -0.94 16.68 31.15
C PRO A 26 0.40 15.94 31.07
N ARG A 27 1.10 15.77 32.20
CA ARG A 27 2.36 15.02 32.26
C ARG A 27 2.13 13.52 32.09
N ALA A 28 1.05 12.99 32.67
CA ALA A 28 0.63 11.60 32.54
C ALA A 28 0.23 11.28 31.10
N LEU A 29 -0.59 12.12 30.45
CA LEU A 29 -0.93 11.99 29.04
C LEU A 29 0.29 12.06 28.14
N ALA A 30 1.22 12.99 28.38
CA ALA A 30 2.46 13.07 27.62
C ALA A 30 3.31 11.80 27.77
N THR A 31 3.31 11.18 28.94
CA THR A 31 4.04 9.93 29.19
C THR A 31 3.34 8.76 28.51
N ALA A 32 2.05 8.57 28.75
CA ALA A 32 1.24 7.54 28.11
C ALA A 32 1.30 7.62 26.58
N GLY A 33 1.23 8.83 26.03
CA GLY A 33 1.35 9.09 24.59
C GLY A 33 2.72 8.68 24.03
N LYS A 34 3.82 8.98 24.74
CA LYS A 34 5.17 8.53 24.35
C LYS A 34 5.30 7.01 24.35
N TRP A 35 4.70 6.35 25.35
CA TRP A 35 4.69 4.88 25.44
C TRP A 35 3.85 4.25 24.32
N MET A 36 2.66 4.79 24.05
CA MET A 36 1.84 4.37 22.91
C MET A 36 2.55 4.60 21.57
N ALA A 37 3.20 5.76 21.38
CA ALA A 37 3.94 6.07 20.16
C ALA A 37 5.08 5.07 19.94
N LYS A 38 5.81 4.71 21.00
CA LYS A 38 6.86 3.69 20.96
C LYS A 38 6.29 2.29 20.62
N GLY A 39 5.17 1.91 21.23
CA GLY A 39 4.45 0.67 20.91
C GLY A 39 3.95 0.63 19.47
N ARG A 40 3.49 1.75 18.92
CA ARG A 40 3.03 1.86 17.54
C ARG A 40 4.17 1.72 16.53
N GLY A 41 5.35 2.26 16.84
CA GLY A 41 6.55 2.02 16.02
C GLY A 41 6.98 0.55 16.00
N ILE A 42 6.85 -0.13 17.13
CA ILE A 42 7.08 -1.58 17.22
C ILE A 42 6.06 -2.34 16.36
N MET A 43 4.76 -2.01 16.48
CA MET A 43 3.69 -2.63 15.67
C MET A 43 3.88 -2.38 14.17
N ALA A 44 4.43 -1.23 13.76
CA ALA A 44 4.74 -0.96 12.35
C ALA A 44 5.79 -1.93 11.80
N ASN A 45 6.82 -2.25 12.59
CA ASN A 45 7.81 -3.26 12.20
C ASN A 45 7.22 -4.68 12.20
N PHE A 46 6.31 -4.98 13.14
CA PHE A 46 5.56 -6.24 13.13
C PHE A 46 4.63 -6.36 11.95
N ARG A 47 4.01 -5.27 11.48
CA ARG A 47 3.20 -5.24 10.25
C ARG A 47 4.06 -5.67 9.06
N THR A 48 5.26 -5.11 8.91
CA THR A 48 6.18 -5.49 7.82
C THR A 48 6.65 -6.94 7.92
N GLY A 49 6.91 -7.44 9.13
CA GLY A 49 7.27 -8.85 9.35
C GLY A 49 6.10 -9.81 9.16
N LEU A 50 4.88 -9.41 9.57
CA LEU A 50 3.65 -10.14 9.31
C LEU A 50 3.33 -10.14 7.83
N ASP A 51 3.48 -9.04 7.11
CA ASP A 51 3.23 -9.00 5.66
C ASP A 51 4.20 -9.95 4.93
N ALA A 52 5.45 -10.07 5.38
CA ALA A 52 6.40 -11.06 4.85
C ALA A 52 5.99 -12.51 5.17
N MET A 53 5.56 -12.80 6.41
CA MET A 53 5.12 -14.13 6.82
C MET A 53 3.74 -14.51 6.24
N VAL A 54 2.83 -13.57 6.12
CA VAL A 54 1.50 -13.73 5.51
C VAL A 54 1.68 -13.93 4.01
N ARG A 55 2.61 -13.24 3.35
CA ARG A 55 2.99 -13.57 1.96
C ARG A 55 3.45 -15.03 1.86
N GLU A 56 4.26 -15.52 2.79
CA GLU A 56 4.69 -16.92 2.86
C GLU A 56 3.53 -17.89 3.13
N ALA A 57 2.59 -17.53 4.01
CA ALA A 57 1.42 -18.33 4.36
C ALA A 57 0.35 -18.34 3.24
N GLU A 58 0.13 -17.21 2.57
CA GLU A 58 -0.67 -17.10 1.35
C GLU A 58 -0.04 -17.90 0.21
N LEU A 59 1.29 -17.96 0.11
CA LEU A 59 1.98 -18.80 -0.87
C LEU A 59 1.71 -20.30 -0.63
N GLN A 60 1.72 -20.77 0.62
CA GLN A 60 1.37 -22.16 0.93
C GLN A 60 -0.10 -22.50 0.64
N GLU A 61 -1.04 -21.59 0.93
CA GLU A 61 -2.45 -21.80 0.59
C GLU A 61 -2.71 -21.71 -0.91
N MET A 62 -2.02 -20.82 -1.63
CA MET A 62 -2.12 -20.73 -3.09
C MET A 62 -1.52 -21.95 -3.78
N GLU A 63 -0.38 -22.46 -3.30
CA GLU A 63 0.25 -23.68 -3.86
C GLU A 63 -0.65 -24.90 -3.65
N LYS A 64 -1.31 -25.02 -2.50
CA LYS A 64 -2.28 -26.09 -2.23
C LYS A 64 -3.50 -26.02 -3.15
N LYS A 65 -4.03 -24.80 -3.37
CA LYS A 65 -5.15 -24.58 -4.31
C LYS A 65 -4.73 -24.86 -5.75
N TRP A 66 -3.53 -24.43 -6.16
CA TRP A 66 -3.00 -24.69 -7.49
C TRP A 66 -2.72 -26.17 -7.74
N ALA A 67 -2.18 -26.89 -6.75
CA ALA A 67 -1.98 -28.33 -6.82
C ALA A 67 -3.31 -29.08 -6.96
N SER A 68 -4.32 -28.74 -6.16
CA SER A 68 -5.64 -29.37 -6.25
C SER A 68 -6.36 -29.06 -7.57
N GLU A 69 -6.20 -27.85 -8.09
CA GLU A 69 -6.81 -27.45 -9.35
C GLU A 69 -6.08 -28.07 -10.55
N ASN A 70 -4.74 -28.13 -10.50
CA ASN A 70 -3.93 -28.81 -11.51
C ASN A 70 -4.19 -30.32 -11.53
N GLU A 71 -4.37 -30.95 -10.37
CA GLU A 71 -4.77 -32.36 -10.29
C GLU A 71 -6.18 -32.58 -10.86
N ARG A 72 -7.11 -31.64 -10.66
CA ARG A 72 -8.43 -31.68 -11.28
C ARG A 72 -8.34 -31.53 -12.80
N ILE A 73 -7.58 -30.55 -13.29
CA ILE A 73 -7.36 -30.32 -14.73
C ILE A 73 -6.68 -31.53 -15.39
N MET A 74 -5.69 -32.16 -14.75
CA MET A 74 -5.03 -33.38 -15.25
C MET A 74 -5.96 -34.60 -15.25
N ARG A 75 -6.93 -34.65 -14.33
CA ARG A 75 -7.95 -35.70 -14.26
C ARG A 75 -9.07 -35.48 -15.29
N GLU A 76 -9.42 -34.22 -15.56
CA GLU A 76 -10.44 -33.82 -16.54
C GLU A 76 -9.90 -33.81 -17.98
N HIS A 77 -8.60 -33.53 -18.17
CA HIS A 77 -7.89 -33.63 -19.44
C HIS A 77 -6.71 -34.60 -19.34
N PRO A 78 -6.94 -35.92 -19.34
CA PRO A 78 -5.89 -36.88 -19.63
C PRO A 78 -5.37 -36.56 -21.03
N GLN A 79 -4.12 -36.09 -21.12
CA GLN A 79 -3.42 -35.89 -22.38
C GLN A 79 -3.40 -37.24 -23.12
N LEU A 80 -4.33 -37.39 -24.06
CA LEU A 80 -4.23 -38.40 -25.09
C LEU A 80 -2.98 -38.08 -25.91
N PRO A 81 -2.12 -39.05 -26.21
CA PRO A 81 -0.97 -38.79 -27.07
C PRO A 81 -1.45 -38.32 -28.46
N ASP A 82 -0.91 -37.17 -28.87
CA ASP A 82 -0.55 -36.85 -30.25
C ASP A 82 -1.68 -36.72 -31.28
N GLU A 83 -2.13 -35.49 -31.58
CA GLU A 83 -2.69 -35.15 -32.91
C GLU A 83 -2.83 -33.63 -33.22
N SER A 84 -1.99 -32.75 -32.66
CA SER A 84 -2.01 -31.31 -33.02
C SER A 84 -0.63 -30.70 -33.31
N ALA A 85 0.37 -31.54 -33.55
CA ALA A 85 1.68 -31.15 -34.07
C ALA A 85 1.67 -30.64 -35.53
N ALA A 86 0.54 -30.14 -36.04
CA ALA A 86 0.44 -29.67 -37.41
C ALA A 86 -0.57 -28.53 -37.55
N GLU A 87 -0.24 -27.36 -37.01
CA GLU A 87 -0.60 -26.08 -37.63
C GLU A 87 0.25 -24.97 -37.01
N GLU A 88 1.48 -24.83 -37.51
CA GLU A 88 2.28 -23.62 -37.29
C GLU A 88 1.49 -22.42 -37.84
N PRO A 89 1.19 -21.38 -37.03
CA PRO A 89 0.57 -20.18 -37.55
C PRO A 89 1.63 -19.43 -38.36
N LYS A 90 1.55 -19.57 -39.69
CA LYS A 90 2.38 -18.84 -40.66
C LYS A 90 2.10 -17.34 -40.52
N MET A 91 2.98 -16.62 -39.84
CA MET A 91 2.94 -15.16 -39.76
C MET A 91 3.38 -14.57 -41.11
N GLU A 92 2.46 -13.98 -41.86
CA GLU A 92 2.79 -13.04 -42.95
C GLU A 92 3.13 -11.66 -42.36
N PRO A 93 4.23 -11.01 -42.75
CA PRO A 93 4.52 -9.65 -42.35
C PRO A 93 3.63 -8.68 -43.13
N LEU A 94 2.84 -7.87 -42.41
CA LEU A 94 2.13 -6.72 -42.99
C LEU A 94 3.13 -5.57 -43.17
N ASP A 95 3.38 -5.19 -44.43
CA ASP A 95 4.10 -3.96 -44.79
C ASP A 95 3.29 -2.75 -44.31
N GLY A 96 3.85 -2.03 -43.33
CA GLY A 96 3.26 -0.79 -42.81
C GLY A 96 3.45 0.39 -43.79
N PRO A 97 2.43 1.22 -44.03
CA PRO A 97 2.55 2.40 -44.90
C PRO A 97 3.43 3.50 -44.28
N PRO A 98 3.99 4.42 -45.09
CA PRO A 98 4.98 5.38 -44.64
C PRO A 98 4.36 6.39 -43.67
N VAL A 99 5.04 6.60 -42.54
CA VAL A 99 4.64 7.60 -41.55
C VAL A 99 5.04 8.99 -42.07
N ASP A 100 4.08 9.71 -42.63
CA ASP A 100 4.23 11.12 -42.99
C ASP A 100 4.15 11.97 -41.71
N GLN A 101 5.31 12.46 -41.24
CA GLN A 101 5.40 13.36 -40.10
C GLN A 101 5.09 14.79 -40.57
N SER A 102 3.83 15.17 -40.44
CA SER A 102 3.41 16.57 -40.46
C SER A 102 2.77 16.93 -39.10
N ALA A 103 3.40 17.89 -38.42
CA ALA A 103 3.11 18.36 -37.06
C ALA A 103 1.67 18.87 -36.84
N PRO A 104 1.29 19.08 -35.57
CA PRO A 104 1.02 20.47 -35.19
C PRO A 104 1.56 20.89 -33.82
N SER A 105 1.74 22.20 -33.75
CA SER A 105 2.32 23.03 -32.70
C SER A 105 1.47 23.17 -31.42
N ASP A 106 2.14 23.78 -30.44
CA ASP A 106 1.62 24.54 -29.30
C ASP A 106 1.17 23.76 -28.06
N THR A 107 1.93 23.91 -26.97
CA THR A 107 1.47 24.70 -25.81
C THR A 107 2.66 25.05 -24.90
N THR A 108 2.88 26.36 -24.75
CA THR A 108 3.62 27.08 -23.72
C THR A 108 3.75 26.33 -22.38
N THR A 109 4.98 26.11 -21.92
CA THR A 109 5.30 25.85 -20.52
C THR A 109 6.32 26.88 -20.06
N GLU A 110 5.77 27.92 -19.43
CA GLU A 110 6.48 28.93 -18.67
C GLU A 110 7.21 28.25 -17.49
N ARG A 111 8.54 28.27 -17.50
CA ARG A 111 9.39 27.72 -16.43
C ARG A 111 9.96 28.90 -15.61
N PRO A 112 9.74 28.96 -14.28
CA PRO A 112 10.15 30.09 -13.47
C PRO A 112 11.67 30.15 -13.30
N ALA A 113 12.23 31.34 -13.51
CA ALA A 113 13.65 31.63 -13.39
C ALA A 113 14.07 31.91 -11.94
N HIS A 114 15.26 31.41 -11.63
CA HIS A 114 16.03 31.43 -10.39
C HIS A 114 16.37 32.86 -9.88
N PRO A 115 16.51 33.09 -8.55
CA PRO A 115 16.95 34.38 -8.01
C PRO A 115 18.48 34.46 -7.93
N PRO A 116 19.08 35.65 -8.07
CA PRO A 116 20.35 35.90 -7.39
C PRO A 116 20.42 37.26 -6.68
N ALA A 117 21.39 37.32 -5.77
CA ALA A 117 21.90 38.47 -5.02
C ALA A 117 20.98 38.96 -3.88
N GLY A 118 21.42 39.03 -2.62
CA GLY A 118 22.77 39.23 -2.12
C GLY A 118 22.97 40.72 -1.86
N ASP A 119 22.46 41.19 -0.73
CA ASP A 119 22.82 42.51 -0.19
C ASP A 119 23.13 42.41 1.29
N ALA A 120 24.33 42.84 1.61
CA ALA A 120 24.88 43.02 2.93
C ALA A 120 24.93 44.52 3.24
N LYS A 121 24.63 44.83 4.51
CA LYS A 121 25.00 46.03 5.29
C LYS A 121 24.25 47.35 5.02
N PRO A 122 24.35 48.34 5.94
CA PRO A 122 24.98 48.32 7.28
C PRO A 122 24.00 48.23 8.46
#